data_AF-A0A319CPN1-F1
#
_entry.id   AF-A0A319CPN1-F1
#
_cell.length_a   1.000
_cell.length_b   1.000
_cell.length_c   1.000
_cell.angle_alpha   90.00
_cell.angle_beta   90.00
_cell.angle_gamma   90.00
#
_symmetry.space_group_name_H-M   'P 1'
#
loop_
_entity.id
_entity.type
_entity.pdbx_description
1 polymer ?
#
loop_
_entity_poly.entity_id
_entity_poly.type
_entity_poly.pdbx_seq_one_letter_code
_entity_poly.pdbx_strand_id
1 'polypeptide(L)'
;MPPTNYTQTTHVYATRQTLDLHLDVYIPTTLPQTPKPVLLWFHGGYLVPSLPHPIPNPNSQYPHPLISLPNQITGSRKALPPWLLAFATTHQWPIISADYRVIPESTAHDTLSDTIAAYEWTSRSLPALHPECRADAAKIILAGASAGGWCALTTALHFTNLNLNPNPTNIKKPLALFLLYPITSPGTPKWATPLAMPDSTLTPAAAARVMAEISSSLTNNEVSVGEDFPTSEEEMRTRKRLPWVDTIFAEGLFLDYVTGREGFTRLVVEMGLEGAV
;
A
#
# COMPACT_ATOMS: atom_id res chain seq x y z
N MET A 1 16.16 21.54 12.69
CA MET A 1 14.80 21.02 12.46
C MET A 1 13.85 21.81 13.34
N PRO A 2 12.77 22.41 12.83
CA PRO A 2 11.69 22.90 13.69
C PRO A 2 11.14 21.73 14.53
N PRO A 3 10.68 21.96 15.76
CA PRO A 3 10.12 20.89 16.59
C PRO A 3 8.90 20.29 15.90
N THR A 4 8.85 18.95 15.82
CA THR A 4 7.67 18.24 15.33
C THR A 4 6.50 18.50 16.28
N ASN A 5 5.34 18.84 15.72
CA ASN A 5 4.10 19.08 16.48
C ASN A 5 3.35 17.77 16.82
N TYR A 6 4.08 16.65 16.88
CA TYR A 6 3.56 15.33 17.19
C TYR A 6 4.61 14.46 17.91
N THR A 7 4.14 13.44 18.62
CA THR A 7 4.92 12.29 19.06
C THR A 7 4.66 11.11 18.11
N GLN A 8 5.67 10.27 17.88
CA GLN A 8 5.55 9.05 17.09
C GLN A 8 5.86 7.85 17.98
N THR A 9 5.01 6.83 17.92
CA THR A 9 5.27 5.51 18.53
C THR A 9 5.02 4.42 17.50
N THR A 10 5.73 3.30 17.62
CA THR A 10 5.61 2.16 16.70
C THR A 10 5.11 0.95 17.47
N HIS A 11 4.15 0.23 16.89
CA HIS A 11 3.54 -0.96 17.50
C HIS A 11 3.52 -2.10 16.49
N VAL A 12 3.70 -3.32 16.99
CA VAL A 12 3.39 -4.55 16.25
C VAL A 12 1.89 -4.79 16.39
N TYR A 13 1.16 -4.83 15.27
CA TYR A 13 -0.28 -5.07 15.28
C TYR A 13 -0.66 -6.49 14.88
N ALA A 14 0.26 -7.19 14.20
CA ALA A 14 0.12 -8.59 13.83
C ALA A 14 1.51 -9.19 13.55
N THR A 15 1.62 -10.51 13.73
CA THR A 15 2.76 -11.29 13.26
C THR A 15 2.27 -12.29 12.23
N ARG A 16 2.98 -12.41 11.10
CA ARG A 16 2.68 -13.33 10.00
C ARG A 16 3.95 -14.13 9.72
N GLN A 17 3.91 -15.42 10.04
CA GLN A 17 5.11 -16.26 10.02
C GLN A 17 6.20 -15.67 10.94
N THR A 18 7.34 -15.27 10.39
CA THR A 18 8.45 -14.62 11.10
C THR A 18 8.45 -13.10 10.97
N LEU A 19 7.47 -12.52 10.25
CA LEU A 19 7.40 -11.09 9.96
C LEU A 19 6.41 -10.39 10.90
N ASP A 20 6.94 -9.45 11.69
CA ASP A 20 6.13 -8.53 12.46
C ASP A 20 5.63 -7.37 11.57
N LEU A 21 4.32 -7.20 11.54
CA LEU A 21 3.66 -6.10 10.85
C LEU A 21 3.52 -4.94 11.82
N HIS A 22 4.13 -3.82 11.43
CA HIS A 22 4.20 -2.64 12.27
C HIS A 22 3.23 -1.57 11.78
N LEU A 23 2.82 -0.72 12.71
CA LEU A 23 2.20 0.55 12.42
C LEU A 23 2.85 1.66 13.25
N ASP A 24 2.88 2.86 12.68
CA ASP A 24 3.34 4.06 13.34
C ASP A 24 2.12 4.91 13.72
N VAL A 25 2.02 5.27 15.00
CA VAL A 25 0.99 6.13 15.56
C VAL A 25 1.59 7.51 15.79
N TYR A 26 1.01 8.52 15.15
CA TYR A 26 1.38 9.92 15.29
C TYR A 26 0.31 10.65 16.09
N ILE A 27 0.69 11.17 17.26
CA ILE A 27 -0.21 11.86 18.18
C ILE A 27 0.18 13.34 18.25
N PRO A 28 -0.74 14.28 17.99
CA PRO A 28 -0.41 15.71 18.03
C PRO A 28 -0.01 16.14 19.45
N THR A 29 1.03 16.97 19.57
CA THR A 29 1.49 17.45 20.89
C THR A 29 0.45 18.31 21.61
N THR A 30 -0.41 19.00 20.83
CA THR A 30 -1.56 19.71 21.37
C THR A 30 -2.76 18.76 21.47
N LEU A 31 -2.94 18.18 22.65
CA LEU A 31 -3.94 17.15 22.89
C LEU A 31 -5.38 17.70 22.79
N PRO A 32 -6.33 16.90 22.27
CA PRO A 32 -7.71 17.32 22.11
C PRO A 32 -8.48 17.32 23.44
N GLN A 33 -9.49 18.17 23.54
CA GLN A 33 -10.43 18.21 24.68
C GLN A 33 -11.66 17.32 24.46
N THR A 34 -12.00 17.04 23.20
CA THR A 34 -13.14 16.21 22.80
C THR A 34 -12.65 14.99 22.02
N PRO A 35 -13.45 13.92 21.92
CA PRO A 35 -13.11 12.78 21.07
C PRO A 35 -12.87 13.20 19.61
N LYS A 36 -11.81 12.70 18.99
CA LYS A 36 -11.38 13.04 17.63
C LYS A 36 -11.45 11.82 16.71
N PRO A 37 -11.77 12.00 15.41
CA PRO A 37 -11.62 10.92 14.44
C PRO A 37 -10.16 10.49 14.31
N VAL A 38 -9.96 9.25 13.85
CA VAL A 38 -8.64 8.66 13.60
C VAL A 38 -8.46 8.48 12.11
N LEU A 39 -7.29 8.80 11.58
CA LEU A 39 -6.95 8.50 10.18
C LEU A 39 -6.03 7.27 10.13
N LEU A 40 -6.48 6.18 9.49
CA LEU A 40 -5.65 5.01 9.21
C LEU A 40 -5.22 5.02 7.75
N TRP A 41 -3.92 5.20 7.52
CA TRP A 41 -3.29 5.30 6.22
C TRP A 41 -2.64 3.97 5.79
N PHE A 42 -2.92 3.58 4.56
CA PHE A 42 -2.21 2.52 3.85
C PHE A 42 -1.40 3.13 2.69
N HIS A 43 -0.11 2.82 2.66
CA HIS A 43 0.79 3.31 1.63
C HIS A 43 0.47 2.76 0.25
N GLY A 44 0.94 3.40 -0.82
CA GLY A 44 1.00 2.77 -2.15
C GLY A 44 2.39 2.15 -2.39
N GLY A 45 2.67 1.73 -3.63
CA GLY A 45 4.02 1.29 -4.07
C GLY A 45 4.71 2.22 -5.06
N TYR A 46 4.34 3.50 -5.09
CA TYR A 46 4.72 4.48 -6.12
C TYR A 46 6.22 4.48 -6.45
N LEU A 47 6.54 4.33 -7.75
CA LEU A 47 7.89 4.54 -8.29
C LEU A 47 7.97 5.95 -8.91
N VAL A 48 8.90 6.80 -8.44
CA VAL A 48 9.27 8.05 -9.13
C VAL A 48 10.64 7.86 -9.80
N PRO A 49 10.90 8.53 -10.94
CA PRO A 49 11.71 9.74 -10.82
C PRO A 49 11.17 10.90 -11.65
N SER A 50 10.67 11.94 -10.99
CA SER A 50 10.84 13.30 -11.46
C SER A 50 11.99 13.87 -10.64
N LEU A 51 13.22 13.59 -11.06
CA LEU A 51 14.27 14.58 -10.77
C LEU A 51 13.87 15.89 -11.46
N PRO A 52 14.27 17.05 -10.92
CA PRO A 52 14.12 18.30 -11.65
C PRO A 52 14.98 18.21 -12.92
N HIS A 53 14.36 17.92 -14.07
CA HIS A 53 14.99 18.29 -15.33
C HIS A 53 15.08 19.82 -15.36
N PRO A 54 16.21 20.40 -15.78
CA PRO A 54 16.30 21.84 -15.98
C PRO A 54 15.27 22.19 -17.06
N ILE A 55 14.31 23.05 -16.70
CA ILE A 55 13.39 23.82 -17.56
C ILE A 55 12.91 23.09 -18.84
N PRO A 56 11.61 22.77 -18.98
CA PRO A 56 11.12 22.06 -20.16
C PRO A 56 11.52 22.78 -21.45
N ASN A 57 12.06 22.03 -22.41
CA ASN A 57 12.23 22.51 -23.78
C ASN A 57 10.85 22.99 -24.30
N PRO A 58 10.67 24.28 -24.62
CA PRO A 58 9.38 24.83 -25.01
C PRO A 58 8.84 24.26 -26.33
N ASN A 59 9.62 23.44 -27.05
CA ASN A 59 9.23 22.80 -28.30
C ASN A 59 8.87 21.30 -28.16
N SER A 60 8.87 20.72 -26.94
CA SER A 60 8.35 19.35 -26.76
C SER A 60 6.82 19.36 -26.72
N GLN A 61 6.20 18.77 -27.73
CA GLN A 61 4.73 18.71 -27.87
C GLN A 61 4.08 17.68 -26.92
N TYR A 62 4.85 17.00 -26.07
CA TYR A 62 4.35 16.06 -25.07
C TYR A 62 5.11 16.24 -23.74
N PRO A 63 4.47 16.73 -22.66
CA PRO A 63 4.96 16.43 -21.32
C PRO A 63 4.81 14.91 -21.14
N HIS A 64 5.91 14.17 -21.00
CA HIS A 64 5.86 12.72 -20.72
C HIS A 64 4.98 12.49 -19.48
N PRO A 65 3.83 11.81 -19.59
CA PRO A 65 3.04 11.49 -18.43
C PRO A 65 3.85 10.50 -17.59
N LEU A 66 4.15 10.88 -16.35
CA LEU A 66 4.67 9.99 -15.32
C LEU A 66 3.69 8.83 -15.15
N ILE A 67 3.95 7.69 -15.80
CA ILE A 67 3.21 6.46 -15.54
C ILE A 67 3.79 5.88 -14.25
N SER A 68 3.35 6.42 -13.12
CA SER A 68 3.41 5.65 -11.88
C SER A 68 2.43 4.51 -12.02
N LEU A 69 2.93 3.29 -12.23
CA LEU A 69 2.10 2.12 -12.13
C LEU A 69 1.79 1.87 -10.65
N PRO A 70 0.53 2.01 -10.24
CA PRO A 70 0.19 1.67 -8.88
C PRO A 70 0.41 0.17 -8.69
N ASN A 71 1.26 -0.21 -7.74
CA ASN A 71 1.65 -1.60 -7.51
C ASN A 71 1.59 -1.93 -6.01
N GLN A 72 1.32 -3.20 -5.71
CA GLN A 72 1.35 -3.79 -4.36
C GLN A 72 2.70 -4.48 -4.10
N ILE A 73 3.78 -4.05 -4.77
CA ILE A 73 5.08 -4.75 -4.73
C ILE A 73 6.05 -4.07 -3.76
N THR A 74 6.00 -2.75 -3.62
CA THR A 74 6.90 -1.99 -2.72
C THR A 74 6.15 -0.92 -1.93
N GLY A 75 6.88 -0.13 -1.13
CA GLY A 75 6.36 0.84 -0.18
C GLY A 75 6.38 0.31 1.26
N SER A 76 6.22 1.21 2.23
CA SER A 76 6.12 0.85 3.65
C SER A 76 5.30 1.91 4.39
N ARG A 77 5.01 1.67 5.68
CA ARG A 77 4.35 2.63 6.58
C ARG A 77 5.06 3.98 6.68
N LYS A 78 6.34 4.08 6.30
CA LYS A 78 7.05 5.36 6.28
C LYS A 78 6.57 6.30 5.17
N ALA A 79 5.83 5.76 4.20
CA ALA A 79 5.22 6.52 3.12
C ALA A 79 3.91 7.22 3.49
N LEU A 80 3.94 7.97 4.59
CA LEU A 80 2.85 8.85 5.00
C LEU A 80 3.04 10.24 4.36
N PRO A 81 2.09 10.77 3.57
CA PRO A 81 2.26 12.08 2.95
C PRO A 81 2.44 13.18 4.03
N PRO A 82 3.52 13.99 3.98
CA PRO A 82 3.79 14.99 5.01
C PRO A 82 2.66 16.02 5.17
N TRP A 83 1.98 16.37 4.09
CA TRP A 83 0.83 17.28 4.13
C TRP A 83 -0.38 16.65 4.85
N LEU A 84 -0.56 15.33 4.77
CA LEU A 84 -1.65 14.63 5.45
C LEU A 84 -1.36 14.52 6.95
N LEU A 85 -0.10 14.24 7.31
CA LEU A 85 0.37 14.30 8.69
C LEU A 85 0.22 15.71 9.28
N ALA A 86 0.61 16.75 8.52
CA ALA A 86 0.44 18.14 8.94
C ALA A 86 -1.04 18.49 9.15
N PHE A 87 -1.92 18.08 8.23
CA PHE A 87 -3.37 18.26 8.37
C PHE A 87 -3.89 17.59 9.65
N ALA A 88 -3.61 16.30 9.84
CA ALA A 88 -4.05 15.55 11.01
C ALA A 88 -3.57 16.22 12.32
N THR A 89 -2.30 16.62 12.37
CA THR A 89 -1.72 17.24 13.56
C THR A 89 -2.30 18.62 13.87
N THR A 90 -2.53 19.48 12.87
CA THR A 90 -3.22 20.77 13.06
C THR A 90 -4.65 20.59 13.57
N HIS A 91 -5.34 19.52 13.17
CA HIS A 91 -6.71 19.23 13.61
C HIS A 91 -6.80 18.44 14.93
N GLN A 92 -5.65 18.10 15.52
CA GLN A 92 -5.51 17.26 16.72
C GLN A 92 -6.03 15.83 16.50
N TRP A 93 -5.95 15.32 15.27
CA TRP A 93 -6.38 13.97 14.93
C TRP A 93 -5.18 13.01 15.04
N PRO A 94 -5.30 11.88 15.75
CA PRO A 94 -4.32 10.82 15.61
C PRO A 94 -4.33 10.29 14.18
N ILE A 95 -3.14 10.07 13.63
CA ILE A 95 -2.95 9.42 12.33
C ILE A 95 -2.06 8.20 12.51
N ILE A 96 -2.44 7.10 11.86
CA ILE A 96 -1.74 5.83 11.88
C ILE A 96 -1.31 5.51 10.46
N SER A 97 -0.08 5.05 10.28
CA SER A 97 0.40 4.49 9.02
C SER A 97 0.80 3.04 9.25
N ALA A 98 0.23 2.10 8.49
CA ALA A 98 0.41 0.66 8.71
C ALA A 98 1.14 -0.01 7.55
N ASP A 99 2.09 -0.90 7.90
CA ASP A 99 2.66 -1.86 6.95
C ASP A 99 1.63 -2.95 6.67
N TYR A 100 1.75 -3.61 5.53
CA TYR A 100 0.99 -4.81 5.18
C TYR A 100 1.85 -5.68 4.26
N ARG A 101 1.57 -6.99 4.17
CA ARG A 101 2.34 -7.85 3.25
C ARG A 101 2.11 -7.46 1.79
N VAL A 102 3.19 -7.46 1.01
CA VAL A 102 3.22 -7.10 -0.43
C VAL A 102 3.43 -8.33 -1.31
N ILE A 103 3.03 -8.23 -2.57
CA ILE A 103 3.35 -9.21 -3.62
C ILE A 103 4.83 -9.05 -4.06
N PRO A 104 5.47 -10.07 -4.66
CA PRO A 104 4.96 -11.41 -4.96
C PRO A 104 4.98 -12.37 -3.78
N GLU A 105 5.70 -12.08 -2.70
CA GLU A 105 5.87 -12.98 -1.55
C GLU A 105 4.57 -13.29 -0.79
N SER A 106 3.52 -12.53 -1.05
CA SER A 106 2.19 -12.72 -0.49
C SER A 106 1.14 -12.41 -1.55
N THR A 107 -0.12 -12.70 -1.26
CA THR A 107 -1.24 -12.42 -2.17
C THR A 107 -2.03 -11.18 -1.75
N ALA A 108 -2.94 -10.70 -2.59
CA ALA A 108 -3.85 -9.64 -2.20
C ALA A 108 -4.84 -10.09 -1.09
N HIS A 109 -5.08 -11.40 -0.94
CA HIS A 109 -5.85 -11.94 0.20
C HIS A 109 -5.08 -11.78 1.51
N ASP A 110 -3.77 -12.00 1.49
CA ASP A 110 -2.87 -11.76 2.62
C ASP A 110 -2.83 -10.28 2.99
N THR A 111 -2.67 -9.40 1.99
CA THR A 111 -2.75 -7.95 2.16
C THR A 111 -4.07 -7.51 2.78
N LEU A 112 -5.20 -8.06 2.33
CA LEU A 112 -6.51 -7.75 2.90
C LEU A 112 -6.63 -8.22 4.36
N SER A 113 -6.15 -9.43 4.68
CA SER A 113 -6.12 -9.93 6.06
C SER A 113 -5.33 -9.03 7.01
N ASP A 114 -4.20 -8.50 6.53
CA ASP A 114 -3.33 -7.61 7.31
C ASP A 114 -3.96 -6.22 7.51
N THR A 115 -4.56 -5.65 6.46
CA THR A 115 -5.23 -4.35 6.52
C THR A 115 -6.51 -4.38 7.38
N ILE A 116 -7.24 -5.50 7.39
CA ILE A 116 -8.30 -5.78 8.36
C ILE A 116 -7.74 -5.77 9.79
N ALA A 117 -6.65 -6.50 10.04
CA ALA A 117 -6.04 -6.55 11.37
C ALA A 117 -5.56 -5.16 11.85
N ALA A 118 -5.01 -4.33 10.96
CA ALA A 118 -4.64 -2.95 11.27
C ALA A 118 -5.85 -2.08 11.65
N TYR A 119 -6.98 -2.26 10.96
CA TYR A 119 -8.24 -1.60 11.29
C TYR A 119 -8.78 -2.05 12.65
N GLU A 120 -8.75 -3.36 12.93
CA GLU A 120 -9.15 -3.89 14.25
C GLU A 120 -8.27 -3.36 15.38
N TRP A 121 -6.95 -3.33 15.18
CA TRP A 121 -6.00 -2.75 16.14
C TRP A 121 -6.30 -1.27 16.38
N THR A 122 -6.58 -0.51 15.31
CA THR A 122 -6.94 0.91 15.42
C THR A 122 -8.22 1.09 16.24
N SER A 123 -9.22 0.23 16.06
CA SER A 123 -10.48 0.34 16.81
C SER A 123 -10.35 -0.10 18.28
N ARG A 124 -9.53 -1.12 18.58
CA ARG A 124 -9.49 -1.75 19.91
C ARG A 124 -8.32 -1.26 20.76
N SER A 125 -7.13 -1.24 20.18
CA SER A 125 -5.87 -1.04 20.90
C SER A 125 -5.49 0.44 21.03
N LEU A 126 -5.73 1.26 20.00
CA LEU A 126 -5.35 2.67 20.02
C LEU A 126 -5.93 3.44 21.23
N PRO A 127 -7.24 3.37 21.56
CA PRO A 127 -7.78 4.11 22.70
C PRO A 127 -7.25 3.63 24.05
N ALA A 128 -6.81 2.36 24.14
CA ALA A 128 -6.28 1.77 25.35
C ALA A 128 -4.79 2.11 25.57
N LEU A 129 -4.00 2.08 24.49
CA LEU A 129 -2.56 2.38 24.51
C LEU A 129 -2.27 3.89 24.50
N HIS A 130 -3.16 4.67 23.90
CA HIS A 130 -3.01 6.11 23.72
C HIS A 130 -4.28 6.89 24.15
N PRO A 131 -4.72 6.78 25.41
CA PRO A 131 -5.93 7.47 25.88
C PRO A 131 -5.85 9.00 25.74
N GLU A 132 -4.63 9.57 25.74
CA GLU A 132 -4.35 10.99 25.57
C GLU A 132 -4.81 11.55 24.22
N CYS A 133 -4.82 10.74 23.17
CA CYS A 133 -5.23 11.20 21.84
C CYS A 133 -6.76 11.33 21.70
N ARG A 134 -7.53 10.84 22.69
CA ARG A 134 -9.00 10.79 22.68
C ARG A 134 -9.57 10.28 21.35
N ALA A 135 -8.95 9.24 20.79
CA ALA A 135 -9.42 8.58 19.58
C ALA A 135 -10.87 8.09 19.76
N ASP A 136 -11.76 8.55 18.89
CA ASP A 136 -13.12 8.03 18.79
C ASP A 136 -13.10 6.80 17.87
N ALA A 137 -13.13 5.61 18.46
CA ALA A 137 -13.10 4.33 17.72
C ALA A 137 -14.31 4.14 16.79
N ALA A 138 -15.39 4.93 16.94
CA ALA A 138 -16.51 4.93 16.01
C ALA A 138 -16.28 5.85 14.80
N LYS A 139 -15.17 6.61 14.77
CA LYS A 139 -14.83 7.62 13.76
C LYS A 139 -13.47 7.36 13.11
N ILE A 140 -13.28 6.16 12.58
CA ILE A 140 -12.07 5.81 11.82
C ILE A 140 -12.26 6.17 10.34
N ILE A 141 -11.35 6.96 9.80
CA ILE A 141 -11.25 7.30 8.38
C ILE A 141 -10.17 6.41 7.78
N LEU A 142 -10.55 5.58 6.81
CA LEU A 142 -9.63 4.75 6.04
C LEU A 142 -9.09 5.55 4.86
N ALA A 143 -7.78 5.58 4.72
CA ALA A 143 -7.11 6.39 3.72
C ALA A 143 -6.00 5.60 3.02
N GLY A 144 -5.74 5.93 1.77
CA GLY A 144 -4.59 5.35 1.08
C GLY A 144 -4.43 5.87 -0.34
N ALA A 145 -3.25 5.62 -0.90
CA ALA A 145 -2.90 6.01 -2.25
C ALA A 145 -2.63 4.78 -3.13
N SER A 146 -3.07 4.79 -4.39
CA SER A 146 -2.67 3.76 -5.35
C SER A 146 -3.09 2.36 -4.82
N ALA A 147 -2.15 1.43 -4.63
CA ALA A 147 -2.36 0.15 -3.96
C ALA A 147 -2.93 0.28 -2.52
N GLY A 148 -2.50 1.27 -1.75
CA GLY A 148 -3.08 1.56 -0.43
C GLY A 148 -4.51 2.06 -0.51
N GLY A 149 -4.87 2.70 -1.63
CA GLY A 149 -6.26 3.05 -1.92
C GLY A 149 -7.13 1.81 -2.13
N TRP A 150 -6.57 0.75 -2.74
CA TRP A 150 -7.22 -0.55 -2.79
C TRP A 150 -7.37 -1.17 -1.40
N CYS A 151 -6.31 -1.15 -0.58
CA CYS A 151 -6.34 -1.62 0.81
C CYS A 151 -7.45 -0.92 1.63
N ALA A 152 -7.52 0.41 1.55
CA ALA A 152 -8.54 1.19 2.25
C ALA A 152 -9.96 0.83 1.77
N LEU A 153 -10.15 0.69 0.45
CA LEU A 153 -11.44 0.34 -0.14
C LEU A 153 -11.89 -1.07 0.23
N THR A 154 -11.03 -2.08 0.08
CA THR A 154 -11.39 -3.48 0.37
C THR A 154 -11.57 -3.74 1.85
N THR A 155 -10.79 -3.08 2.71
CA THR A 155 -11.01 -3.09 4.17
C THR A 155 -12.38 -2.51 4.51
N ALA A 156 -12.77 -1.37 3.91
CA ALA A 156 -14.08 -0.80 4.14
C ALA A 156 -15.22 -1.72 3.67
N LEU A 157 -15.06 -2.39 2.53
CA LEU A 157 -16.03 -3.38 2.04
C LEU A 157 -16.19 -4.54 3.03
N HIS A 158 -15.10 -5.03 3.63
CA HIS A 158 -15.16 -6.09 4.65
C HIS A 158 -16.02 -5.70 5.86
N PHE A 159 -15.91 -4.46 6.35
CA PHE A 159 -16.66 -3.99 7.52
C PHE A 159 -18.05 -3.40 7.21
N THR A 160 -18.43 -3.29 5.93
CA THR A 160 -19.74 -2.74 5.53
C THR A 160 -20.65 -3.77 4.86
N ASN A 161 -20.09 -4.83 4.28
CA ASN A 161 -20.86 -5.85 3.59
C ASN A 161 -21.12 -7.07 4.50
N LEU A 162 -22.37 -7.21 4.95
CA LEU A 162 -22.81 -8.32 5.82
C LEU A 162 -22.62 -9.71 5.19
N ASN A 163 -22.55 -9.81 3.86
CA ASN A 163 -22.29 -11.09 3.19
C ASN A 163 -20.81 -11.49 3.25
N LEU A 164 -19.89 -10.52 3.37
CA LEU A 164 -18.45 -10.77 3.51
C LEU A 164 -18.04 -10.95 4.98
N ASN A 165 -18.87 -10.50 5.92
CA ASN A 165 -18.66 -10.67 7.35
C ASN A 165 -19.97 -11.07 8.06
N PRO A 166 -20.31 -12.38 8.09
CA PRO A 166 -21.54 -12.88 8.70
C PRO A 166 -21.55 -12.79 10.24
N ASN A 167 -20.40 -12.53 10.87
CA ASN A 167 -20.24 -12.31 12.30
C ASN A 167 -19.68 -10.90 12.53
N PRO A 168 -20.51 -9.84 12.50
CA PRO A 168 -20.03 -8.49 12.72
C PRO A 168 -19.32 -8.44 14.08
N THR A 169 -18.00 -8.25 14.05
CA THR A 169 -17.25 -7.89 15.25
C THR A 169 -17.92 -6.63 15.82
N ASN A 170 -17.82 -6.39 17.13
CA ASN A 170 -18.36 -5.16 17.75
C ASN A 170 -17.61 -3.87 17.31
N ILE A 171 -16.90 -3.94 16.18
CA ILE A 171 -16.19 -2.84 15.54
C ILE A 171 -17.17 -2.09 14.63
N LYS A 172 -17.14 -0.77 14.69
CA LYS A 172 -17.96 0.08 13.82
C LYS A 172 -17.38 0.10 12.40
N LYS A 173 -18.27 0.21 11.42
CA LYS A 173 -17.87 0.49 10.03
C LYS A 173 -17.07 1.80 9.94
N PRO A 174 -16.16 1.94 8.95
CA PRO A 174 -15.42 3.17 8.75
C PRO A 174 -16.35 4.37 8.57
N LEU A 175 -15.94 5.53 9.10
CA LEU A 175 -16.67 6.78 8.98
C LEU A 175 -16.62 7.33 7.56
N ALA A 176 -15.45 7.27 6.93
CA ALA A 176 -15.20 7.79 5.61
C ALA A 176 -14.02 7.08 4.93
N LEU A 177 -13.95 7.24 3.60
CA LEU A 177 -12.82 6.85 2.76
C LEU A 177 -12.12 8.10 2.22
N PHE A 178 -10.79 8.12 2.27
CA PHE A 178 -9.95 9.12 1.62
C PHE A 178 -8.99 8.44 0.64
N LEU A 179 -9.37 8.41 -0.64
CA LEU A 179 -8.67 7.62 -1.66
C LEU A 179 -7.90 8.53 -2.63
N LEU A 180 -6.58 8.39 -2.68
CA LEU A 180 -5.73 9.08 -3.66
C LEU A 180 -5.44 8.13 -4.83
N TYR A 181 -6.01 8.42 -6.01
CA TYR A 181 -5.81 7.64 -7.24
C TYR A 181 -5.78 6.11 -7.02
N PRO A 182 -6.82 5.54 -6.37
CA PRO A 182 -6.81 4.14 -5.92
C PRO A 182 -6.78 3.15 -7.09
N ILE A 183 -6.18 1.97 -6.86
CA ILE A 183 -6.50 0.80 -7.69
C ILE A 183 -7.91 0.34 -7.30
N THR A 184 -8.86 0.40 -8.23
CA THR A 184 -10.26 0.00 -7.97
C THR A 184 -10.67 -1.28 -8.67
N SER A 185 -9.95 -1.69 -9.71
CA SER A 185 -10.32 -2.84 -10.54
C SER A 185 -9.06 -3.58 -11.04
N PRO A 186 -8.36 -4.32 -10.16
CA PRO A 186 -7.15 -5.03 -10.55
C PRO A 186 -7.42 -6.14 -11.57
N GLY A 187 -8.65 -6.67 -11.67
CA GLY A 187 -8.99 -7.72 -12.63
C GLY A 187 -9.22 -7.28 -14.08
N THR A 188 -9.06 -5.99 -14.42
CA THR A 188 -9.24 -5.54 -15.82
C THR A 188 -8.10 -6.04 -16.72
N PRO A 189 -8.34 -6.26 -18.03
CA PRO A 189 -7.30 -6.71 -18.97
C PRO A 189 -6.01 -5.88 -18.97
N LYS A 190 -6.07 -4.60 -18.60
CA LYS A 190 -4.90 -3.73 -18.40
C LYS A 190 -3.84 -4.34 -17.48
N TRP A 191 -4.27 -5.03 -16.43
CA TRP A 191 -3.41 -5.66 -15.43
C TRP A 191 -3.02 -7.10 -15.81
N ALA A 192 -3.64 -7.63 -16.85
CA ALA A 192 -3.39 -8.96 -17.41
C ALA A 192 -2.50 -8.91 -18.66
N THR A 193 -2.05 -7.72 -19.07
CA THR A 193 -1.26 -7.52 -20.29
C THR A 193 0.15 -7.09 -19.92
N PRO A 194 1.19 -7.65 -20.57
CA PRO A 194 2.56 -7.16 -20.47
C PRO A 194 2.65 -5.64 -20.64
N LEU A 195 3.38 -5.00 -19.72
CA LEU A 195 3.58 -3.56 -19.71
C LEU A 195 5.02 -3.23 -19.35
N ALA A 196 5.78 -2.73 -20.32
CA ALA A 196 7.12 -2.21 -20.08
C ALA A 196 7.05 -0.81 -19.49
N MET A 197 7.88 -0.54 -18.48
CA MET A 197 8.04 0.82 -17.94
C MET A 197 8.76 1.71 -18.98
N PRO A 198 8.36 3.00 -19.13
CA PRO A 198 8.89 3.90 -20.18
C PRO A 198 10.42 4.02 -20.24
N ASP A 199 11.09 3.87 -19.09
CA ASP A 199 12.55 3.97 -18.94
C ASP A 199 13.20 2.65 -18.51
N SER A 200 12.51 1.52 -18.68
CA SER A 200 13.05 0.24 -18.25
C SER A 200 14.31 -0.12 -19.04
N THR A 201 15.38 -0.43 -18.33
CA THR A 201 16.63 -0.96 -18.89
C THR A 201 16.72 -2.49 -18.76
N LEU A 202 15.59 -3.13 -18.45
CA LEU A 202 15.51 -4.55 -18.18
C LEU A 202 15.81 -5.37 -19.44
N THR A 203 16.95 -6.07 -19.44
CA THR A 203 17.30 -7.03 -20.50
C THR A 203 16.64 -8.39 -20.23
N PRO A 204 16.44 -9.25 -21.25
CA PRO A 204 15.90 -10.60 -21.03
C PRO A 204 16.71 -11.43 -20.02
N ALA A 205 18.05 -11.29 -20.03
CA ALA A 205 18.92 -11.95 -19.05
C ALA A 205 18.77 -11.38 -17.63
N ALA A 206 18.46 -10.09 -17.49
CA ALA A 206 18.13 -9.49 -16.19
C ALA A 206 16.76 -9.95 -15.70
N ALA A 207 15.74 -9.95 -16.56
CA ALA A 207 14.40 -10.46 -16.25
C ALA A 207 14.44 -11.92 -15.76
N ALA A 208 15.17 -12.80 -16.46
CA ALA A 208 15.33 -14.19 -16.06
C ALA A 208 15.98 -14.35 -14.67
N ARG A 209 16.96 -13.52 -14.33
CA ARG A 209 17.58 -13.51 -12.99
C ARG A 209 16.60 -13.06 -11.92
N VAL A 210 15.87 -11.96 -12.17
CA VAL A 210 14.85 -11.46 -11.25
C VAL A 210 13.74 -12.50 -11.03
N MET A 211 13.29 -13.17 -12.09
CA MET A 211 12.31 -14.26 -11.97
C MET A 211 12.84 -15.44 -11.13
N ALA A 212 14.11 -15.80 -11.28
CA ALA A 212 14.72 -16.83 -10.44
C ALA A 212 14.81 -16.41 -8.96
N GLU A 213 15.10 -15.13 -8.69
CA GLU A 213 15.10 -14.57 -7.33
C GLU A 213 13.69 -14.60 -6.70
N ILE A 214 12.67 -14.20 -7.44
CA ILE A 214 11.27 -14.27 -6.99
C ILE A 214 10.90 -15.72 -6.67
N SER A 215 11.16 -16.66 -7.60
CA SER A 215 10.86 -18.09 -7.38
C SER A 215 11.58 -18.68 -6.17
N SER A 216 12.84 -18.28 -5.93
CA SER A 216 13.60 -18.69 -4.74
C SER A 216 12.94 -18.16 -3.46
N SER A 217 12.55 -16.87 -3.45
CA SER A 217 11.87 -16.24 -2.32
C SER A 217 10.55 -16.93 -1.97
N LEU A 218 9.74 -17.27 -2.99
CA LEU A 218 8.50 -18.02 -2.83
C LEU A 218 8.73 -19.45 -2.33
N THR A 219 9.73 -20.14 -2.85
CA THR A 219 10.08 -21.51 -2.41
C THR A 219 10.51 -21.53 -0.94
N ASN A 220 11.17 -20.47 -0.49
CA ASN A 220 11.59 -20.30 0.90
C ASN A 220 10.45 -19.83 1.82
N ASN A 221 9.24 -19.62 1.30
CA ASN A 221 8.11 -19.02 2.01
C ASN A 221 8.48 -17.68 2.66
N GLU A 222 9.29 -16.86 1.99
CA GLU A 222 9.58 -15.52 2.47
C GLU A 222 8.30 -14.67 2.46
N VAL A 223 8.26 -13.66 3.34
CA VAL A 223 7.20 -12.65 3.41
C VAL A 223 7.84 -11.29 3.59
N SER A 224 7.19 -10.23 3.11
CA SER A 224 7.74 -8.89 3.18
C SER A 224 6.67 -7.82 3.24
N VAL A 225 7.01 -6.67 3.83
CA VAL A 225 6.18 -5.45 3.85
C VAL A 225 6.51 -4.47 2.72
N GLY A 226 7.51 -4.78 1.89
CA GLY A 226 8.01 -3.86 0.87
C GLY A 226 9.40 -3.32 1.18
N GLU A 227 9.77 -2.24 0.49
CA GLU A 227 10.96 -1.43 0.78
C GLU A 227 10.53 0.03 0.95
N ASP A 228 11.24 0.76 1.82
CA ASP A 228 11.06 2.20 1.95
C ASP A 228 11.29 2.90 0.61
N PHE A 229 10.55 3.98 0.35
CA PHE A 229 10.77 4.75 -0.86
C PHE A 229 12.18 5.36 -0.86
N PRO A 230 12.94 5.22 -1.96
CA PRO A 230 14.27 5.78 -2.05
C PRO A 230 14.19 7.31 -2.02
N THR A 231 15.13 7.92 -1.32
CA THR A 231 15.27 9.39 -1.17
C THR A 231 16.27 9.99 -2.16
N SER A 232 16.96 9.15 -2.93
CA SER A 232 17.96 9.54 -3.92
C SER A 232 18.03 8.52 -5.06
N GLU A 233 18.62 8.91 -6.19
CA GLU A 233 18.90 7.95 -7.28
C GLU A 233 19.86 6.84 -6.88
N GLU A 234 20.82 7.13 -6.01
CA GLU A 234 21.78 6.14 -5.52
C GLU A 234 21.05 5.05 -4.73
N GLU A 235 20.15 5.45 -3.83
CA GLU A 235 19.30 4.53 -3.09
C GLU A 235 18.32 3.79 -4.01
N MET A 236 17.81 4.45 -5.06
CA MET A 236 16.97 3.80 -6.06
C MET A 236 17.68 2.62 -6.73
N ARG A 237 18.97 2.76 -7.06
CA ARG A 237 19.77 1.70 -7.71
C ARG A 237 20.04 0.48 -6.81
N THR A 238 19.87 0.59 -5.50
CA THR A 238 20.11 -0.51 -4.55
C THR A 238 18.83 -1.25 -4.14
N ARG A 239 17.64 -0.74 -4.52
CA ARG A 239 16.36 -1.36 -4.17
C ARG A 239 16.16 -2.69 -4.91
N LYS A 240 15.90 -3.74 -4.14
CA LYS A 240 15.63 -5.09 -4.67
C LYS A 240 14.31 -5.15 -5.43
N ARG A 241 13.30 -4.40 -4.98
CA ARG A 241 11.93 -4.48 -5.49
C ARG A 241 11.69 -3.70 -6.76
N LEU A 242 12.56 -2.75 -7.13
CA LEU A 242 12.37 -2.01 -8.40
C LEU A 242 12.53 -2.92 -9.63
N PRO A 243 13.61 -3.73 -9.74
CA PRO A 243 13.69 -4.74 -10.80
C PRO A 243 12.53 -5.73 -10.77
N TRP A 244 12.00 -6.06 -9.59
CA TRP A 244 10.85 -6.97 -9.44
C TRP A 244 9.58 -6.35 -10.01
N VAL A 245 9.30 -5.07 -9.72
CA VAL A 245 8.18 -4.33 -10.33
C VAL A 245 8.28 -4.39 -11.84
N ASP A 246 9.42 -3.94 -12.40
CA ASP A 246 9.63 -3.90 -13.85
C ASP A 246 9.43 -5.28 -14.48
N THR A 247 10.00 -6.33 -13.89
CA THR A 247 9.93 -7.70 -14.41
C THR A 247 8.51 -8.26 -14.34
N ILE A 248 7.82 -8.10 -13.20
CA ILE A 248 6.45 -8.61 -13.03
C ILE A 248 5.49 -7.97 -14.04
N PHE A 249 5.61 -6.67 -14.29
CA PHE A 249 4.78 -5.99 -15.28
C PHE A 249 5.18 -6.33 -16.71
N ALA A 250 6.48 -6.39 -17.02
CA ALA A 250 6.97 -6.74 -18.35
C ALA A 250 6.57 -8.17 -18.77
N GLU A 251 6.52 -9.10 -17.83
CA GLU A 251 6.07 -10.48 -18.07
C GLU A 251 4.53 -10.64 -17.97
N GLY A 252 3.80 -9.59 -17.58
CA GLY A 252 2.35 -9.62 -17.42
C GLY A 252 1.88 -10.45 -16.23
N LEU A 253 2.71 -10.71 -15.23
CA LEU A 253 2.43 -11.66 -14.14
C LEU A 253 1.73 -11.03 -12.92
N PHE A 254 1.33 -9.76 -13.01
CA PHE A 254 0.76 -9.03 -11.87
C PHE A 254 -0.46 -9.75 -11.28
N LEU A 255 -1.38 -10.23 -12.13
CA LEU A 255 -2.59 -10.91 -11.68
C LEU A 255 -2.33 -12.30 -11.08
N ASP A 256 -1.29 -13.00 -11.54
CA ASP A 256 -0.88 -14.27 -10.96
C ASP A 256 -0.45 -14.08 -9.50
N TYR A 257 0.38 -13.07 -9.23
CA TYR A 257 0.85 -12.78 -7.88
C TYR A 257 -0.23 -12.17 -6.98
N VAL A 258 -1.06 -11.27 -7.51
CA VAL A 258 -2.20 -10.70 -6.76
C VAL A 258 -3.16 -11.81 -6.30
N THR A 259 -3.41 -12.82 -7.13
CA THR A 259 -4.35 -13.90 -6.81
C THR A 259 -3.70 -15.11 -6.16
N GLY A 260 -2.38 -15.26 -6.26
CA GLY A 260 -1.68 -16.50 -5.92
C GLY A 260 -2.01 -17.67 -6.85
N ARG A 261 -2.53 -17.42 -8.05
CA ARG A 261 -2.94 -18.44 -9.02
C ARG A 261 -2.07 -18.34 -10.28
N GLU A 262 -1.17 -19.29 -10.46
CA GLU A 262 -0.38 -19.42 -11.68
C GLU A 262 -1.30 -19.58 -12.91
N GLY A 263 -1.00 -18.83 -13.96
CA GLY A 263 -1.76 -18.78 -15.20
C GLY A 263 -3.04 -17.94 -15.16
N PHE A 264 -3.35 -17.26 -14.04
CA PHE A 264 -4.59 -16.49 -13.92
C PHE A 264 -4.65 -15.31 -14.89
N THR A 265 -3.53 -14.62 -15.11
CA THR A 265 -3.40 -13.60 -16.15
C THR A 265 -3.85 -14.13 -17.52
N ARG A 266 -3.35 -15.30 -17.90
CA ARG A 266 -3.67 -15.92 -19.19
C ARG A 266 -5.17 -16.21 -19.32
N LEU A 267 -5.80 -16.71 -18.26
CA LEU A 267 -7.26 -16.91 -18.23
C LEU A 267 -7.99 -15.57 -18.42
N VAL A 268 -7.61 -14.52 -17.70
CA VAL A 268 -8.26 -13.21 -17.85
C VAL A 268 -8.12 -12.65 -19.27
N VAL A 269 -7.00 -12.88 -19.95
CA VAL A 269 -6.81 -12.49 -21.35
C VAL A 269 -7.66 -13.34 -22.30
N GLU A 270 -7.75 -14.66 -22.10
CA GLU A 270 -8.44 -15.59 -23.01
C GLU A 270 -9.97 -15.55 -22.88
N MET A 271 -10.50 -15.42 -21.66
CA MET A 271 -11.94 -15.55 -21.36
C MET A 271 -12.56 -14.36 -20.64
N GLY A 272 -11.78 -13.32 -20.32
CA GLY A 272 -12.22 -12.20 -19.50
C GLY A 272 -12.28 -12.55 -18.01
N LEU A 273 -12.42 -11.53 -17.16
CA LEU A 273 -12.41 -11.69 -15.70
C LEU A 273 -13.53 -12.62 -15.21
N GLU A 274 -14.76 -12.45 -15.71
CA GLU A 274 -15.91 -13.26 -15.31
C GLU A 274 -15.78 -14.74 -15.69
N GLY A 275 -15.09 -15.04 -16.79
CA GLY A 275 -14.81 -16.43 -17.18
C GLY A 275 -13.71 -17.08 -16.34
N ALA A 276 -12.77 -16.28 -15.83
CA ALA A 276 -11.59 -16.75 -15.11
C ALA A 276 -11.82 -17.06 -13.62
N VAL A 277 -12.86 -16.46 -13.01
CA VAL A 277 -13.19 -16.57 -11.58
C VAL A 277 -13.96 -17.84 -11.22
#